data_AF-A0A497K0N4-F1
#
_entry.id   AF-A0A497K0N4-F1
#
_cell.length_a   1.000
_cell.length_b   1.000
_cell.length_c   1.000
_cell.angle_alpha   90.00
_cell.angle_beta   90.00
_cell.angle_gamma   90.00
#
_symmetry.space_group_name_H-M   'P 1'
#
loop_
_entity.id
_entity.type
_entity.pdbx_description
1 polymer ?
#
loop_
_entity_poly.entity_id
_entity_poly.type
_entity_poly.pdbx_seq_one_letter_code
_entity_poly.pdbx_strand_id
1 'polypeptide(L)'
;PLHEWLPEAMAGPTSVSALIHAATMVKAGVYLIARMSPIFYLGTWEMHLPEAQVYFIVIACVGAFTCFMAASQALVSVELKKILAYSTVSQIGYMMLALGVSGLSEGAYVAGLTASVFHLTSHALFKAALFLGAGSVIHAIHTIYTFNMGGLKKYMPITFILMIIATASLAGIPPLSGFWSKDAVFIACLVANTPLSLTLLAVGAISAAMTFFYSIRYIKLTFLGHESKHIEEMEQHGHHPHEAPQIMWVPIAILVGLVCIIGLLGLVGFFVPSLSPELFIEHLLHDMLHHMGIPLHTHHLEFPTILTAWGTSAAMLLIGGILGWLFYLSRKVDSWEFVSGNPILKPVHTFLFNRWYMNSTYYKVFVYGLIDFAKAIFATLESKVFDKITAFVSDSTIAFGKVIHIFETKVYDPAINVGLVNVFVKGSRMLYYNLEFLMDVSLNRGVPATMTGLHNRVKKLQSGVLSYNIIYMVIIFVVLILGFGLTQMFGGI
;
A
#
# COMPACT_ATOMS: atom_id res chain seq x y z
N PRO A 1 -9.01 9.80 6.82
CA PRO A 1 -9.07 10.07 5.36
C PRO A 1 -9.52 8.83 4.56
N LEU A 2 -8.81 7.71 4.64
CA LEU A 2 -9.00 6.53 3.76
C LEU A 2 -10.16 5.60 4.18
N HIS A 3 -11.31 6.14 4.59
CA HIS A 3 -12.42 5.37 5.16
C HIS A 3 -13.53 4.97 4.16
N GLU A 4 -13.64 5.68 3.02
CA GLU A 4 -14.74 5.54 2.05
C GLU A 4 -14.85 4.15 1.41
N TRP A 5 -13.77 3.38 1.38
CA TRP A 5 -13.83 2.02 0.83
C TRP A 5 -14.65 1.07 1.71
N LEU A 6 -14.74 1.30 3.03
CA LEU A 6 -15.39 0.36 3.95
C LEU A 6 -16.91 0.32 3.75
N PRO A 7 -17.64 1.45 3.67
CA PRO A 7 -19.07 1.44 3.34
C PRO A 7 -19.36 0.83 1.96
N GLU A 8 -18.48 1.02 0.98
CA GLU A 8 -18.62 0.45 -0.36
C GLU A 8 -18.33 -1.06 -0.40
N ALA A 9 -17.46 -1.57 0.47
CA ALA A 9 -17.20 -3.00 0.61
C ALA A 9 -18.46 -3.81 1.02
N MET A 10 -19.52 -3.14 1.49
CA MET A 10 -20.82 -3.77 1.79
C MET A 10 -21.58 -4.27 0.56
N ALA A 11 -21.11 -3.97 -0.65
CA ALA A 11 -21.59 -4.62 -1.86
C ALA A 11 -21.31 -6.14 -1.85
N GLY A 12 -20.27 -6.58 -1.13
CA GLY A 12 -19.91 -7.99 -1.03
C GLY A 12 -20.91 -8.86 -0.24
N PRO A 13 -20.79 -10.19 -0.34
CA PRO A 13 -21.60 -11.13 0.43
C PRO A 13 -21.46 -10.92 1.93
N THR A 14 -22.56 -11.10 2.68
CA THR A 14 -22.59 -10.73 4.10
C THR A 14 -21.65 -11.57 4.99
N SER A 15 -21.41 -12.84 4.63
CA SER A 15 -20.41 -13.69 5.29
C SER A 15 -18.99 -13.15 5.13
N VAL A 16 -18.66 -12.62 3.94
CA VAL A 16 -17.38 -11.95 3.65
C VAL A 16 -17.28 -10.66 4.45
N SER A 17 -18.35 -9.86 4.50
CA SER A 17 -18.40 -8.65 5.33
C SER A 17 -18.16 -8.97 6.80
N ALA A 18 -18.74 -10.04 7.35
CA ALA A 18 -18.51 -10.45 8.73
C ALA A 18 -17.02 -10.75 8.99
N LEU A 19 -16.36 -11.52 8.11
CA LEU A 19 -14.94 -11.85 8.25
C LEU A 19 -14.03 -10.61 8.14
N ILE A 20 -14.21 -9.83 7.08
CA ILE A 20 -13.35 -8.68 6.74
C ILE A 20 -13.48 -7.56 7.79
N HIS A 21 -14.71 -7.24 8.21
CA HIS A 21 -14.99 -6.07 9.06
C HIS A 21 -14.99 -6.40 10.55
N ALA A 22 -15.13 -7.68 10.95
CA ALA A 22 -15.02 -8.04 12.35
C ALA A 22 -13.61 -8.51 12.73
N ALA A 23 -12.99 -9.38 11.93
CA ALA A 23 -11.82 -10.17 12.35
C ALA A 23 -10.50 -9.76 11.70
N THR A 24 -10.43 -9.57 10.38
CA THR A 24 -9.12 -9.54 9.68
C THR A 24 -8.69 -8.15 9.20
N MET A 25 -9.28 -7.67 8.10
CA MET A 25 -8.74 -6.54 7.33
C MET A 25 -8.66 -5.25 8.14
N VAL A 26 -9.70 -4.95 8.91
CA VAL A 26 -9.73 -3.72 9.72
C VAL A 26 -8.86 -3.80 10.97
N LYS A 27 -8.52 -5.01 11.44
CA LYS A 27 -7.73 -5.23 12.65
C LYS A 27 -6.23 -5.16 12.37
N ALA A 28 -5.80 -5.46 11.14
CA ALA A 28 -4.40 -5.36 10.74
C ALA A 28 -3.80 -3.97 11.01
N GLY A 29 -4.57 -2.90 10.77
CA GLY A 29 -4.14 -1.53 11.08
C GLY A 29 -3.93 -1.30 12.58
N VAL A 30 -4.91 -1.68 13.40
CA VAL A 30 -4.82 -1.56 14.88
C VAL A 30 -3.65 -2.39 15.41
N TYR A 31 -3.48 -3.61 14.90
CA TYR A 31 -2.37 -4.50 15.27
C TYR A 31 -1.01 -3.87 14.95
N LEU A 32 -0.82 -3.33 13.74
CA LEU A 32 0.45 -2.69 13.35
C LEU A 32 0.77 -1.52 14.30
N ILE A 33 -0.21 -0.67 14.59
CA ILE A 33 -0.02 0.47 15.49
C ILE A 33 0.29 0.01 16.92
N ALA A 34 -0.41 -1.00 17.42
CA ALA A 34 -0.12 -1.58 18.73
C ALA A 34 1.30 -2.17 18.77
N ARG A 35 1.73 -2.87 17.73
CA ARG A 35 3.05 -3.51 17.62
C ARG A 35 4.21 -2.53 17.47
N MET A 36 3.97 -1.40 16.80
CA MET A 36 4.98 -0.34 16.68
C MET A 36 5.03 0.56 17.91
N SER A 37 3.97 0.59 18.72
CA SER A 37 3.88 1.48 19.88
C SER A 37 5.05 1.39 20.89
N PRO A 38 5.68 0.22 21.16
CA PRO A 38 6.81 0.16 22.08
C PRO A 38 8.02 0.98 21.64
N ILE A 39 8.29 1.01 20.33
CA ILE A 39 9.42 1.76 19.75
C ILE A 39 9.19 3.27 19.96
N PHE A 40 7.97 3.74 19.71
CA PHE A 40 7.62 5.14 19.92
C PHE A 40 7.53 5.49 21.40
N TYR A 41 7.07 4.58 22.25
CA TYR A 41 7.05 4.78 23.71
C TYR A 41 8.46 5.00 24.26
N LEU A 42 9.41 4.13 23.92
CA LEU A 42 10.83 4.28 24.30
C LEU A 42 11.41 5.58 23.72
N GLY A 43 11.10 5.90 22.46
CA GLY A 43 11.51 7.16 21.85
C GLY A 43 11.02 8.39 22.62
N THR A 44 9.76 8.39 23.05
CA THR A 44 9.13 9.52 23.76
C THR A 44 9.57 9.63 25.21
N TRP A 45 9.52 8.55 25.99
CA TRP A 45 9.66 8.60 27.44
C TRP A 45 11.07 8.27 27.93
N GLU A 46 11.80 7.37 27.26
CA GLU A 46 13.18 7.04 27.63
C GLU A 46 14.18 7.96 26.95
N MET A 47 14.08 8.08 25.63
CA MET A 47 15.02 8.86 24.81
C MET A 47 14.64 10.34 24.70
N HIS A 48 13.47 10.73 25.20
CA HIS A 48 12.99 12.13 25.20
C HIS A 48 12.97 12.77 23.80
N LEU A 49 12.68 11.98 22.76
CA LEU A 49 12.59 12.43 21.36
C LEU A 49 11.19 13.00 21.07
N PRO A 50 11.05 14.32 20.85
CA PRO A 50 9.74 14.94 20.60
C PRO A 50 9.05 14.42 19.34
N GLU A 51 9.83 13.99 18.33
CA GLU A 51 9.32 13.43 17.08
C GLU A 51 8.55 12.13 17.30
N ALA A 52 8.96 11.34 18.31
CA ALA A 52 8.27 10.10 18.66
C ALA A 52 6.88 10.39 19.26
N GLN A 53 6.71 11.51 19.96
CA GLN A 53 5.42 11.89 20.55
C GLN A 53 4.35 12.21 19.49
N VAL A 54 4.78 12.69 18.32
CA VAL A 54 3.89 12.99 17.18
C VAL A 54 3.09 11.75 16.76
N TYR A 55 3.69 10.56 16.86
CA TYR A 55 3.01 9.29 16.60
C TYR A 55 1.71 9.17 17.40
N PHE A 56 1.81 9.30 18.73
CA PHE A 56 0.70 9.16 19.66
C PHE A 56 -0.36 10.25 19.47
N ILE A 57 0.06 11.50 19.31
CA ILE A 57 -0.84 12.64 19.08
C ILE A 57 -1.65 12.45 17.81
N VAL A 58 -1.00 12.12 16.69
CA VAL A 58 -1.67 11.92 15.40
C VAL A 58 -2.67 10.77 15.48
N ILE A 59 -2.28 9.64 16.07
CA ILE A 59 -3.16 8.48 16.23
C ILE A 59 -4.37 8.82 17.11
N ALA A 60 -4.16 9.53 18.23
CA ALA A 60 -5.23 9.90 19.14
C ALA A 60 -6.25 10.84 18.47
N CYS A 61 -5.75 11.89 17.80
CA CYS A 61 -6.58 12.87 17.10
C CYS A 61 -7.34 12.24 15.92
N VAL A 62 -6.65 11.45 15.08
CA VAL A 62 -7.28 10.76 13.96
C VAL A 62 -8.29 9.73 14.46
N GLY A 63 -8.00 9.02 15.56
CA GLY A 63 -8.90 8.07 16.19
C GLY A 63 -10.19 8.71 16.68
N ALA A 64 -10.10 9.77 17.49
CA ALA A 64 -11.27 10.49 18.00
C ALA A 64 -12.11 11.11 16.87
N PHE A 65 -11.46 11.77 15.91
CA PHE A 65 -12.14 12.35 14.76
C PHE A 65 -12.87 11.28 13.94
N THR A 66 -12.20 10.15 13.67
CA THR A 66 -12.78 9.02 12.94
C THR A 66 -13.97 8.41 13.67
N CYS A 67 -13.86 8.28 14.99
CA CYS A 67 -14.93 7.81 15.86
C CYS A 67 -16.21 8.65 15.69
N PHE A 68 -16.09 9.97 15.80
CA PHE A 68 -17.19 10.93 15.69
C PHE A 68 -17.75 11.02 14.27
N MET A 69 -16.88 11.21 13.28
CA MET A 69 -17.27 11.32 11.88
C MET A 69 -18.09 10.09 11.46
N ALA A 70 -17.61 8.88 11.75
CA ALA A 70 -18.31 7.68 11.32
C ALA A 70 -19.62 7.44 12.11
N ALA A 71 -19.66 7.74 13.41
CA ALA A 71 -20.89 7.69 14.18
C ALA A 71 -21.97 8.65 13.62
N SER A 72 -21.57 9.83 13.15
CA SER A 72 -22.46 10.81 12.51
C SER A 72 -23.06 10.31 11.20
N GLN A 73 -22.28 9.62 10.36
CA GLN A 73 -22.78 9.07 9.09
C GLN A 73 -23.67 7.84 9.30
N ALA A 74 -23.44 7.05 10.36
CA ALA A 74 -24.33 5.96 10.75
C ALA A 74 -25.74 6.45 11.12
N LEU A 75 -25.89 7.68 11.64
CA LEU A 75 -27.19 8.25 12.01
C LEU A 75 -28.15 8.39 10.83
N VAL A 76 -27.61 8.70 9.65
CA VAL A 76 -28.39 9.02 8.44
C VAL A 76 -28.36 7.93 7.38
N SER A 77 -27.50 6.93 7.55
CA SER A 77 -27.41 5.79 6.63
C SER A 77 -28.71 4.99 6.60
N VAL A 78 -29.14 4.53 5.42
CA VAL A 78 -30.43 3.84 5.21
C VAL A 78 -30.29 2.34 4.95
N GLU A 79 -29.09 1.87 4.60
CA GLU A 79 -28.81 0.46 4.35
C GLU A 79 -28.28 -0.20 5.62
N LEU A 80 -28.82 -1.38 5.97
CA LEU A 80 -28.50 -2.07 7.22
C LEU A 80 -27.00 -2.36 7.34
N LYS A 81 -26.39 -2.93 6.29
CA LYS A 81 -24.95 -3.23 6.26
C LYS A 81 -24.08 -1.96 6.32
N LYS A 82 -24.49 -0.86 5.68
CA LYS A 82 -23.73 0.41 5.74
C LYS A 82 -23.77 1.05 7.14
N ILE A 83 -24.90 0.98 7.85
CA ILE A 83 -24.96 1.40 9.26
C ILE A 83 -23.96 0.60 10.11
N LEU A 84 -23.89 -0.72 9.89
CA LEU A 84 -22.95 -1.60 10.58
C LEU A 84 -21.49 -1.36 10.17
N ALA A 85 -21.24 -0.94 8.94
CA ALA A 85 -19.92 -0.54 8.43
C ALA A 85 -19.43 0.75 9.08
N TYR A 86 -20.24 1.81 9.09
CA TYR A 86 -19.86 3.07 9.71
C TYR A 86 -19.64 2.93 11.21
N SER A 87 -20.48 2.14 11.89
CA SER A 87 -20.23 1.82 13.29
C SER A 87 -18.91 1.04 13.47
N THR A 88 -18.49 0.21 12.52
CA THR A 88 -17.16 -0.43 12.55
C THR A 88 -16.03 0.59 12.41
N VAL A 89 -16.12 1.53 11.46
CA VAL A 89 -15.16 2.66 11.34
C VAL A 89 -15.08 3.42 12.66
N SER A 90 -16.22 3.67 13.31
CA SER A 90 -16.27 4.37 14.60
C SER A 90 -15.60 3.58 15.72
N GLN A 91 -15.85 2.26 15.81
CA GLN A 91 -15.22 1.39 16.81
C GLN A 91 -13.70 1.25 16.62
N ILE A 92 -13.23 1.20 15.37
CA ILE A 92 -11.79 1.27 15.09
C ILE A 92 -11.23 2.62 15.54
N GLY A 93 -11.98 3.71 15.35
CA GLY A 93 -11.65 5.02 15.90
C GLY A 93 -11.39 5.00 17.41
N TYR A 94 -12.22 4.30 18.21
CA TYR A 94 -11.97 4.10 19.64
C TYR A 94 -10.68 3.30 19.92
N MET A 95 -10.40 2.23 19.15
CA MET A 95 -9.17 1.45 19.31
C MET A 95 -7.93 2.29 19.03
N MET A 96 -7.99 3.13 17.99
CA MET A 96 -6.93 4.07 17.64
C MET A 96 -6.81 5.17 18.68
N LEU A 97 -7.92 5.71 19.19
CA LEU A 97 -7.90 6.68 20.28
C LEU A 97 -7.17 6.12 21.51
N ALA A 98 -7.51 4.90 21.94
CA ALA A 98 -6.86 4.21 23.05
C ALA A 98 -5.34 4.05 22.86
N LEU A 99 -4.91 3.61 21.67
CA LEU A 99 -3.49 3.50 21.32
C LEU A 99 -2.79 4.86 21.28
N GLY A 100 -3.47 5.89 20.81
CA GLY A 100 -2.92 7.24 20.75
C GLY A 100 -2.74 7.84 22.14
N VAL A 101 -3.76 7.76 23.01
CA VAL A 101 -3.66 8.31 24.37
C VAL A 101 -2.64 7.58 25.24
N SER A 102 -2.31 6.33 24.89
CA SER A 102 -1.32 5.51 25.60
C SER A 102 0.06 6.17 25.72
N GLY A 103 0.46 7.03 24.77
CA GLY A 103 1.74 7.74 24.82
C GLY A 103 1.62 9.23 25.15
N LEU A 104 0.45 9.72 25.58
CA LEU A 104 0.28 11.12 26.01
C LEU A 104 0.72 11.35 27.46
N SER A 105 0.81 10.29 28.25
CA SER A 105 1.36 10.27 29.60
C SER A 105 2.05 8.94 29.83
N GLU A 106 3.15 8.94 30.58
CA GLU A 106 3.95 7.75 30.86
C GLU A 106 3.13 6.64 31.53
N GLY A 107 2.23 7.03 32.44
CA GLY A 107 1.35 6.12 33.18
C GLY A 107 0.19 5.53 32.38
N ALA A 108 -0.08 6.05 31.19
CA ALA A 108 -1.24 5.64 30.38
C ALA A 108 -0.92 4.53 29.37
N TYR A 109 0.35 4.14 29.24
CA TYR A 109 0.78 3.26 28.15
C TYR A 109 0.12 1.88 28.20
N VAL A 110 0.24 1.22 29.34
CA VAL A 110 -0.36 -0.11 29.56
C VAL A 110 -1.88 -0.03 29.49
N ALA A 111 -2.50 0.99 30.10
CA ALA A 111 -3.94 1.18 30.09
C ALA A 111 -4.50 1.37 28.67
N GLY A 112 -3.88 2.23 27.86
CA GLY A 112 -4.32 2.49 26.48
C GLY A 112 -4.11 1.29 25.54
N LEU A 113 -2.99 0.57 25.69
CA LEU A 113 -2.74 -0.66 24.93
C LEU A 113 -3.75 -1.76 25.28
N THR A 114 -3.99 -1.97 26.57
CA THR A 114 -4.96 -2.94 27.10
C THR A 114 -6.37 -2.61 26.62
N ALA A 115 -6.80 -1.35 26.77
CA ALA A 115 -8.11 -0.89 26.32
C ALA A 115 -8.32 -1.13 24.82
N SER A 116 -7.30 -0.85 23.99
CA SER A 116 -7.37 -1.08 22.55
C SER A 116 -7.49 -2.57 22.20
N VAL A 117 -6.67 -3.43 22.79
CA VAL A 117 -6.68 -4.88 22.54
C VAL A 117 -7.97 -5.53 23.06
N PHE A 118 -8.44 -5.10 24.23
CA PHE A 118 -9.69 -5.59 24.80
C PHE A 118 -10.89 -5.18 23.94
N HIS A 119 -10.95 -3.92 23.52
CA HIS A 119 -12.00 -3.45 22.61
C HIS A 119 -11.89 -4.10 21.24
N LEU A 120 -10.69 -4.36 20.74
CA LEU A 120 -10.45 -5.09 19.50
C LEU A 120 -11.11 -6.47 19.54
N THR A 121 -10.92 -7.20 20.64
CA THR A 121 -11.43 -8.56 20.88
C THR A 121 -12.94 -8.57 21.03
N SER A 122 -13.48 -7.75 21.93
CA SER A 122 -14.93 -7.63 22.15
C SER A 122 -15.65 -7.26 20.84
N HIS A 123 -15.08 -6.30 20.09
CA HIS A 123 -15.60 -5.88 18.79
C HIS A 123 -15.67 -7.00 17.76
N ALA A 124 -14.64 -7.84 17.67
CA ALA A 124 -14.66 -8.94 16.71
C ALA A 124 -15.87 -9.86 16.92
N LEU A 125 -16.24 -10.12 18.18
CA LEU A 125 -17.37 -10.97 18.53
C LEU A 125 -18.72 -10.32 18.20
N PHE A 126 -19.00 -9.13 18.78
CA PHE A 126 -20.31 -8.52 18.58
C PHE A 126 -20.51 -8.02 17.14
N LYS A 127 -19.45 -7.62 16.41
CA LYS A 127 -19.61 -7.25 15.00
C LYS A 127 -19.82 -8.43 14.09
N ALA A 128 -19.12 -9.54 14.30
CA ALA A 128 -19.36 -10.75 13.53
C ALA A 128 -20.83 -11.18 13.72
N ALA A 129 -21.34 -11.18 14.96
CA ALA A 129 -22.74 -11.48 15.25
C ALA A 129 -23.71 -10.51 14.54
N LEU A 130 -23.43 -9.20 14.56
CA LEU A 130 -24.27 -8.20 13.91
C LEU A 130 -24.29 -8.31 12.38
N PHE A 131 -23.13 -8.52 11.73
CA PHE A 131 -23.08 -8.68 10.28
C PHE A 131 -23.76 -9.98 9.85
N LEU A 132 -23.50 -11.10 10.53
CA LEU A 132 -24.18 -12.36 10.25
C LEU A 132 -25.69 -12.25 10.49
N GLY A 133 -26.13 -11.57 11.55
CA GLY A 133 -27.54 -11.28 11.82
C GLY A 133 -28.19 -10.41 10.75
N ALA A 134 -27.50 -9.37 10.28
CA ALA A 134 -27.95 -8.60 9.12
C ALA A 134 -28.05 -9.48 7.85
N GLY A 135 -27.17 -10.47 7.72
CA GLY A 135 -27.22 -11.48 6.65
C GLY A 135 -28.48 -12.34 6.73
N SER A 136 -28.83 -12.82 7.94
CA SER A 136 -30.08 -13.53 8.21
C SER A 136 -31.30 -12.70 7.83
N VAL A 137 -31.33 -11.43 8.26
CA VAL A 137 -32.43 -10.51 7.92
C VAL A 137 -32.55 -10.34 6.42
N ILE A 138 -31.47 -9.96 5.73
CA ILE A 138 -31.46 -9.72 4.27
C ILE A 138 -31.84 -10.99 3.49
N HIS A 139 -31.43 -12.17 3.97
CA HIS A 139 -31.80 -13.44 3.37
C HIS A 139 -33.31 -13.70 3.43
N ALA A 140 -33.97 -13.33 4.53
CA ALA A 140 -35.41 -13.54 4.71
C ALA A 140 -36.29 -12.55 3.92
N ILE A 141 -35.82 -11.31 3.69
CA ILE A 141 -36.65 -10.23 3.11
C ILE A 141 -36.20 -9.72 1.74
N HIS A 142 -35.02 -10.13 1.27
CA HIS A 142 -34.43 -9.74 -0.03
C HIS A 142 -34.30 -8.22 -0.28
N THR A 143 -34.27 -7.41 0.79
CA THR A 143 -33.98 -5.97 0.74
C THR A 143 -32.85 -5.63 1.70
N ILE A 144 -32.07 -4.59 1.35
CA ILE A 144 -30.96 -4.08 2.15
C ILE A 144 -31.32 -2.80 2.92
N TYR A 145 -32.48 -2.20 2.62
CA TYR A 145 -32.90 -0.91 3.13
C TYR A 145 -33.77 -1.04 4.37
N THR A 146 -33.38 -0.39 5.47
CA THR A 146 -34.02 -0.58 6.79
C THR A 146 -35.49 -0.16 6.83
N PHE A 147 -35.91 0.79 5.99
CA PHE A 147 -37.30 1.25 5.95
C PHE A 147 -38.27 0.23 5.34
N ASN A 148 -37.75 -0.78 4.63
CA ASN A 148 -38.51 -1.89 4.05
C ASN A 148 -38.47 -3.17 4.92
N MET A 149 -38.01 -3.07 6.17
CA MET A 149 -37.79 -4.25 7.03
C MET A 149 -38.74 -4.33 8.23
N GLY A 150 -39.49 -3.28 8.58
CA GLY A 150 -40.22 -3.19 9.85
C GLY A 150 -41.13 -4.38 10.18
N GLY A 151 -41.17 -4.78 11.45
CA GLY A 151 -42.08 -5.82 11.96
C GLY A 151 -41.50 -7.25 12.07
N LEU A 152 -40.21 -7.46 11.76
CA LEU A 152 -39.63 -8.81 11.67
C LEU A 152 -39.52 -9.58 13.00
N LYS A 153 -39.73 -8.96 14.17
CA LYS A 153 -39.71 -9.67 15.46
C LYS A 153 -40.66 -10.89 15.49
N LYS A 154 -41.81 -10.78 14.82
CA LYS A 154 -42.83 -11.84 14.74
C LYS A 154 -42.34 -13.07 13.98
N TYR A 155 -41.57 -12.85 12.92
CA TYR A 155 -41.12 -13.88 11.98
C TYR A 155 -39.74 -14.45 12.33
N MET A 156 -38.87 -13.63 12.92
CA MET A 156 -37.48 -13.97 13.22
C MET A 156 -37.12 -13.70 14.70
N PRO A 157 -37.79 -14.33 15.67
CA PRO A 157 -37.60 -14.03 17.09
C PRO A 157 -36.20 -14.39 17.60
N ILE A 158 -35.56 -15.43 17.06
CA ILE A 158 -34.21 -15.86 17.47
C ILE A 158 -33.21 -14.83 16.96
N THR A 159 -33.25 -14.52 15.66
CA THR A 159 -32.37 -13.50 15.05
C THR A 159 -32.55 -12.14 15.74
N PHE A 160 -33.78 -11.77 16.08
CA PHE A 160 -34.08 -10.54 16.83
C PHE A 160 -33.38 -10.49 18.19
N ILE A 161 -33.50 -11.54 19.01
CA ILE A 161 -32.88 -11.59 20.35
C ILE A 161 -31.35 -11.53 20.23
N LEU A 162 -30.77 -12.34 19.34
CA LEU A 162 -29.33 -12.39 19.12
C LEU A 162 -28.78 -11.04 18.66
N MET A 163 -29.45 -10.40 17.70
CA MET A 163 -29.07 -9.07 17.24
C MET A 163 -29.23 -8.03 18.35
N ILE A 164 -30.31 -8.03 19.13
CA ILE A 164 -30.45 -7.08 20.25
C ILE A 164 -29.30 -7.20 21.24
N ILE A 165 -28.89 -8.41 21.62
CA ILE A 165 -27.79 -8.59 22.58
C ILE A 165 -26.47 -8.09 21.97
N ALA A 166 -26.20 -8.42 20.71
CA ALA A 166 -25.00 -7.93 20.03
C ALA A 166 -25.02 -6.40 19.85
N THR A 167 -26.18 -5.82 19.57
CA THR A 167 -26.40 -4.36 19.48
C THR A 167 -26.23 -3.67 20.82
N ALA A 168 -26.74 -4.26 21.90
CA ALA A 168 -26.58 -3.75 23.25
C ALA A 168 -25.09 -3.76 23.65
N SER A 169 -24.34 -4.79 23.24
CA SER A 169 -22.88 -4.81 23.39
C SER A 169 -22.22 -3.70 22.57
N LEU A 170 -22.57 -3.54 21.28
CA LEU A 170 -22.07 -2.44 20.46
C LEU A 170 -22.38 -1.06 21.09
N ALA A 171 -23.56 -0.88 21.67
CA ALA A 171 -23.96 0.35 22.33
C ALA A 171 -23.18 0.62 23.63
N GLY A 172 -22.63 -0.42 24.26
CA GLY A 172 -21.95 -0.33 25.55
C GLY A 172 -22.93 -0.44 26.73
N ILE A 173 -23.98 -1.22 26.63
CA ILE A 173 -24.95 -1.41 27.73
C ILE A 173 -24.40 -2.42 28.75
N PRO A 174 -24.35 -2.08 30.06
CA PRO A 174 -23.96 -3.05 31.09
C PRO A 174 -24.93 -4.24 31.18
N PRO A 175 -24.47 -5.47 31.47
CA PRO A 175 -23.09 -5.88 31.77
C PRO A 175 -22.33 -6.48 30.57
N LEU A 176 -22.65 -6.12 29.31
CA LEU A 176 -22.09 -6.79 28.13
C LEU A 176 -20.62 -6.41 27.86
N SER A 177 -19.88 -7.27 27.15
CA SER A 177 -18.43 -7.05 26.86
C SER A 177 -18.10 -5.70 26.24
N GLY A 178 -18.98 -5.14 25.41
CA GLY A 178 -18.79 -3.83 24.80
C GLY A 178 -18.89 -2.65 25.77
N PHE A 179 -19.55 -2.80 26.93
CA PHE A 179 -19.51 -1.79 28.00
C PHE A 179 -18.10 -1.71 28.56
N TRP A 180 -17.60 -2.81 29.14
CA TRP A 180 -16.28 -2.88 29.76
C TRP A 180 -15.16 -2.42 28.82
N SER A 181 -15.20 -2.90 27.58
CA SER A 181 -14.13 -2.56 26.63
C SER A 181 -14.18 -1.13 26.09
N LYS A 182 -15.35 -0.49 25.99
CA LYS A 182 -15.43 0.94 25.67
C LYS A 182 -15.05 1.81 26.86
N ASP A 183 -15.48 1.39 28.04
CA ASP A 183 -15.19 2.11 29.27
C ASP A 183 -13.68 2.11 29.58
N ALA A 184 -12.98 1.00 29.29
CA ALA A 184 -11.52 0.94 29.33
C ALA A 184 -10.84 2.01 28.44
N VAL A 185 -11.43 2.36 27.28
CA VAL A 185 -10.92 3.46 26.44
C VAL A 185 -11.11 4.81 27.13
N PHE A 186 -12.23 5.02 27.82
CA PHE A 186 -12.47 6.24 28.59
C PHE A 186 -11.54 6.34 29.79
N ILE A 187 -11.33 5.24 30.51
CA ILE A 187 -10.36 5.12 31.58
C ILE A 187 -8.96 5.48 31.07
N ALA A 188 -8.53 4.94 29.93
CA ALA A 188 -7.22 5.27 29.36
C ALA A 188 -7.05 6.78 29.07
N CYS A 189 -8.09 7.45 28.56
CA CYS A 189 -8.07 8.90 28.35
C CYS A 189 -7.96 9.69 29.68
N LEU A 190 -8.64 9.22 30.73
CA LEU A 190 -8.63 9.82 32.05
C LEU A 190 -7.30 9.58 32.78
N VAL A 191 -6.72 8.38 32.67
CA VAL A 191 -5.38 8.05 33.21
C VAL A 191 -4.31 8.91 32.53
N ALA A 192 -4.43 9.16 31.23
CA ALA A 192 -3.52 10.08 30.55
C ALA A 192 -3.59 11.51 31.11
N ASN A 193 -4.77 11.94 31.57
CA ASN A 193 -5.02 13.21 32.26
C ASN A 193 -4.37 14.47 31.63
N THR A 194 -4.28 14.53 30.30
CA THR A 194 -3.80 15.72 29.58
C THR A 194 -4.99 16.53 29.05
N PRO A 195 -4.87 17.86 28.87
CA PRO A 195 -5.94 18.65 28.26
C PRO A 195 -6.40 18.09 26.90
N LEU A 196 -5.45 17.54 26.14
CA LEU A 196 -5.74 16.86 24.88
C LEU A 196 -6.55 15.58 25.12
N SER A 197 -6.11 14.67 25.99
CA SER A 197 -6.81 13.40 26.22
C SER A 197 -8.23 13.59 26.75
N LEU A 198 -8.46 14.58 27.60
CA LEU A 198 -9.80 14.93 28.11
C LEU A 198 -10.70 15.51 27.01
N THR A 199 -10.15 16.31 26.09
CA THR A 199 -10.88 16.79 24.92
C THR A 199 -11.26 15.65 23.98
N LEU A 200 -10.33 14.72 23.74
CA LEU A 200 -10.57 13.55 22.89
C LEU A 200 -11.56 12.57 23.55
N LEU A 201 -11.55 12.46 24.89
CA LEU A 201 -12.55 11.74 25.66
C LEU A 201 -13.95 12.31 25.41
N ALA A 202 -14.13 13.63 25.45
CA ALA A 202 -15.42 14.25 25.20
C ALA A 202 -15.95 13.94 23.79
N VAL A 203 -15.09 13.97 22.78
CA VAL A 203 -15.44 13.56 21.40
C VAL A 203 -15.84 12.07 21.34
N GLY A 204 -15.08 11.22 22.04
CA GLY A 204 -15.41 9.80 22.21
C GLY A 204 -16.74 9.58 22.92
N ALA A 205 -17.04 10.34 23.97
CA ALA A 205 -18.29 10.26 24.73
C ALA A 205 -19.50 10.63 23.85
N ILE A 206 -19.43 11.76 23.13
CA ILE A 206 -20.48 12.17 22.18
C ILE A 206 -20.72 11.07 21.14
N SER A 207 -19.65 10.47 20.62
CA SER A 207 -19.76 9.36 19.66
C SER A 207 -20.43 8.11 20.25
N ALA A 208 -20.31 7.88 21.57
CA ALA A 208 -20.97 6.77 22.26
C ALA A 208 -22.48 7.00 22.36
N ALA A 209 -22.90 8.23 22.67
CA ALA A 209 -24.31 8.61 22.65
C ALA A 209 -24.93 8.44 21.25
N MET A 210 -24.22 8.88 20.21
CA MET A 210 -24.63 8.67 18.81
C MET A 210 -24.71 7.18 18.46
N THR A 211 -23.79 6.38 19.01
CA THR A 211 -23.77 4.92 18.83
C THR A 211 -25.01 4.25 19.36
N PHE A 212 -25.42 4.62 20.57
CA PHE A 212 -26.66 4.08 21.11
C PHE A 212 -27.89 4.59 20.36
N PHE A 213 -27.90 5.87 19.95
CA PHE A 213 -28.98 6.46 19.18
C PHE A 213 -29.20 5.75 17.83
N TYR A 214 -28.16 5.57 16.99
CA TYR A 214 -28.34 4.84 15.73
C TYR A 214 -28.67 3.36 15.97
N SER A 215 -28.23 2.79 17.09
CA SER A 215 -28.50 1.40 17.44
C SER A 215 -29.99 1.15 17.71
N ILE A 216 -30.62 2.04 18.47
CA ILE A 216 -32.08 2.03 18.66
C ILE A 216 -32.78 2.22 17.32
N ARG A 217 -32.33 3.19 16.51
CA ARG A 217 -32.91 3.49 15.20
C ARG A 217 -32.95 2.26 14.29
N TYR A 218 -31.83 1.59 14.02
CA TYR A 218 -31.85 0.48 13.07
C TYR A 218 -32.57 -0.75 13.63
N ILE A 219 -32.48 -1.04 14.93
CA ILE A 219 -33.26 -2.14 15.54
C ILE A 219 -34.75 -1.88 15.44
N LYS A 220 -35.17 -0.63 15.71
CA LYS A 220 -36.57 -0.23 15.58
C LYS A 220 -37.05 -0.36 14.14
N LEU A 221 -36.32 0.20 13.18
CA LEU A 221 -36.70 0.13 11.75
C LEU A 221 -36.70 -1.30 11.20
N THR A 222 -35.85 -2.19 11.74
CA THR A 222 -35.71 -3.56 11.25
C THR A 222 -36.70 -4.54 11.88
N PHE A 223 -36.88 -4.53 13.19
CA PHE A 223 -37.60 -5.63 13.86
C PHE A 223 -38.91 -5.19 14.52
N LEU A 224 -39.02 -3.93 14.93
CA LEU A 224 -40.12 -3.46 15.76
C LEU A 224 -41.07 -2.58 14.95
N GLY A 225 -42.29 -2.40 15.46
CA GLY A 225 -43.28 -1.56 14.80
C GLY A 225 -44.25 -2.35 13.93
N HIS A 226 -44.85 -1.67 12.94
CA HIS A 226 -45.79 -2.31 12.03
C HIS A 226 -45.02 -3.01 10.91
N GLU A 227 -45.64 -4.03 10.33
CA GLU A 227 -45.14 -4.68 9.14
C GLU A 227 -44.95 -3.62 8.04
N SER A 228 -43.80 -3.67 7.37
CA SER A 228 -43.52 -2.75 6.27
C SER A 228 -44.34 -3.14 5.04
N LYS A 229 -44.64 -2.17 4.17
CA LYS A 229 -45.33 -2.42 2.89
C LYS A 229 -44.65 -3.51 2.06
N HIS A 230 -43.32 -3.56 2.10
CA HIS A 230 -42.53 -4.58 1.42
C HIS A 230 -42.86 -5.99 1.92
N ILE A 231 -43.05 -6.17 3.23
CA ILE A 231 -43.45 -7.47 3.80
C ILE A 231 -44.89 -7.80 3.39
N GLU A 232 -45.81 -6.84 3.47
CA GLU A 232 -47.21 -7.03 3.03
C GLU A 232 -47.27 -7.45 1.55
N GLU A 233 -46.48 -6.82 0.68
CA GLU A 233 -46.36 -7.18 -0.73
C GLU A 233 -45.76 -8.57 -0.92
N MET A 234 -44.71 -8.93 -0.17
CA MET A 234 -44.13 -10.28 -0.22
C MET A 234 -45.16 -11.36 0.13
N GLU A 235 -45.95 -11.14 1.18
CA GLU A 235 -47.01 -12.07 1.59
C GLU A 235 -48.10 -12.21 0.52
N GLN A 236 -48.48 -11.11 -0.15
CA GLN A 236 -49.42 -11.14 -1.27
C GLN A 236 -48.91 -11.98 -2.45
N HIS A 237 -47.59 -12.04 -2.66
CA HIS A 237 -46.94 -12.87 -3.67
C HIS A 237 -46.65 -14.31 -3.19
N GLY A 238 -47.13 -14.69 -1.99
CA GLY A 238 -46.95 -16.03 -1.43
C GLY A 238 -45.59 -16.30 -0.79
N HIS A 239 -44.78 -15.26 -0.56
CA HIS A 239 -43.49 -15.35 0.11
C HIS A 239 -43.60 -14.81 1.54
N HIS A 240 -43.45 -15.68 2.53
CA HIS A 240 -43.48 -15.28 3.95
C HIS A 240 -42.05 -15.13 4.49
N PRO A 241 -41.76 -14.06 5.27
CA PRO A 241 -40.53 -13.99 6.02
C PRO A 241 -40.45 -15.18 6.99
N HIS A 242 -39.28 -15.80 7.06
CA HIS A 242 -39.03 -16.93 7.94
C HIS A 242 -37.75 -16.71 8.74
N GLU A 243 -37.64 -17.41 9.87
CA GLU A 243 -36.40 -17.45 10.63
C GLU A 243 -35.28 -18.06 9.80
N ALA A 244 -34.04 -17.60 10.05
CA ALA A 244 -32.89 -18.16 9.37
C ALA A 244 -32.72 -19.64 9.72
N PRO A 245 -32.20 -20.47 8.80
CA PRO A 245 -31.90 -21.87 9.10
C PRO A 245 -30.86 -21.98 10.22
N GLN A 246 -30.84 -23.13 10.91
CA GLN A 246 -29.93 -23.37 12.04
C GLN A 246 -28.46 -23.13 11.71
N ILE A 247 -28.04 -23.45 10.48
CA ILE A 247 -26.68 -23.23 10.01
C ILE A 247 -26.26 -21.74 10.00
N MET A 248 -27.23 -20.81 9.95
CA MET A 248 -26.99 -19.37 9.99
C MET A 248 -27.07 -18.81 11.42
N TRP A 249 -28.09 -19.15 12.21
CA TRP A 249 -28.26 -18.54 13.53
C TRP A 249 -27.39 -19.18 14.62
N VAL A 250 -27.02 -20.46 14.51
CA VAL A 250 -26.18 -21.14 15.53
C VAL A 250 -24.81 -20.46 15.69
N PRO A 251 -24.05 -20.15 14.61
CA PRO A 251 -22.81 -19.39 14.74
C PRO A 251 -23.00 -18.01 15.40
N ILE A 252 -24.11 -17.33 15.12
CA ILE A 252 -24.46 -16.05 15.75
C ILE A 252 -24.68 -16.26 17.24
N ALA A 253 -25.43 -17.29 17.64
CA ALA A 253 -25.69 -17.62 19.03
C ALA A 253 -24.41 -17.92 19.81
N ILE A 254 -23.44 -18.63 19.20
CA ILE A 254 -22.14 -18.88 19.81
C ILE A 254 -21.39 -17.56 20.06
N LEU A 255 -21.33 -16.68 19.06
CA LEU A 255 -20.67 -15.37 19.18
C LEU A 255 -21.33 -14.50 20.25
N VAL A 256 -22.66 -14.46 20.29
CA VAL A 256 -23.43 -13.73 21.31
C VAL A 256 -23.22 -14.35 22.69
N GLY A 257 -23.15 -15.68 22.80
CA GLY A 257 -22.82 -16.37 24.04
C GLY A 257 -21.45 -15.94 24.58
N LEU A 258 -20.43 -15.85 23.73
CA LEU A 258 -19.10 -15.34 24.11
C LEU A 258 -19.14 -13.87 24.55
N VAL A 259 -19.92 -13.02 23.86
CA VAL A 259 -20.15 -11.62 24.24
C VAL A 259 -20.75 -11.51 25.65
N CYS A 260 -21.71 -12.38 25.98
CA CYS A 260 -22.33 -12.45 27.30
C CYS A 260 -21.37 -12.98 28.35
N ILE A 261 -20.59 -14.03 28.06
CA ILE A 261 -19.61 -14.61 28.98
C ILE A 261 -18.53 -13.58 29.34
N ILE A 262 -17.93 -12.92 28.35
CA ILE A 262 -16.93 -11.88 28.59
C ILE A 262 -17.54 -10.71 29.37
N GLY A 263 -18.79 -10.34 29.06
CA GLY A 263 -19.52 -9.33 29.83
C GLY A 263 -19.72 -9.71 31.30
N LEU A 264 -20.16 -10.94 31.55
CA LEU A 264 -20.34 -11.48 32.89
C LEU A 264 -19.00 -11.58 33.64
N LEU A 265 -17.93 -11.98 32.97
CA LEU A 265 -16.58 -11.99 33.54
C LEU A 265 -16.11 -10.57 33.90
N GLY A 266 -16.46 -9.55 33.11
CA GLY A 266 -16.21 -8.15 33.49
C GLY A 266 -16.97 -7.76 34.77
N LEU A 267 -18.25 -8.14 34.87
CA LEU A 267 -19.07 -7.88 36.06
C LEU A 267 -18.56 -8.61 37.30
N VAL A 268 -18.21 -9.90 37.18
CA VAL A 268 -17.61 -10.68 38.27
C VAL A 268 -16.22 -10.14 38.59
N GLY A 269 -15.47 -9.73 37.57
CA GLY A 269 -14.15 -9.11 37.66
C GLY A 269 -14.13 -7.87 38.53
N PHE A 270 -15.23 -7.12 38.58
CA PHE A 270 -15.37 -6.00 39.51
C PHE A 270 -15.29 -6.43 40.99
N PHE A 271 -15.90 -7.56 41.34
CA PHE A 271 -15.86 -8.10 42.71
C PHE A 271 -14.63 -8.98 42.95
N VAL A 272 -14.16 -9.65 41.91
CA VAL A 272 -13.06 -10.61 41.94
C VAL A 272 -12.07 -10.24 40.82
N PRO A 273 -11.12 -9.32 41.07
CA PRO A 273 -10.22 -8.78 40.04
C PRO A 273 -9.50 -9.83 39.17
N SER A 274 -9.16 -10.99 39.75
CA SER A 274 -8.49 -12.10 39.05
C SER A 274 -9.29 -12.71 37.90
N LEU A 275 -10.60 -12.48 37.84
CA LEU A 275 -11.48 -12.96 36.77
C LEU A 275 -11.81 -11.89 35.73
N SER A 276 -11.32 -10.66 35.90
CA SER A 276 -11.61 -9.58 34.96
C SER A 276 -10.88 -9.81 33.62
N PRO A 277 -11.59 -9.73 32.48
CA PRO A 277 -10.96 -9.85 31.17
C PRO A 277 -9.95 -8.73 30.89
N GLU A 278 -10.20 -7.54 31.42
CA GLU A 278 -9.33 -6.38 31.27
C GLU A 278 -8.00 -6.59 31.98
N LEU A 279 -7.99 -6.92 33.28
CA LEU A 279 -6.74 -7.16 34.02
C LEU A 279 -6.01 -8.41 33.51
N PHE A 280 -6.73 -9.41 32.99
CA PHE A 280 -6.10 -10.55 32.33
C PHE A 280 -5.29 -10.13 31.10
N ILE A 281 -5.85 -9.28 30.23
CA ILE A 281 -5.15 -8.74 29.06
C ILE A 281 -4.01 -7.81 29.52
N GLU A 282 -4.26 -6.98 30.53
CA GLU A 282 -3.27 -6.08 31.10
C GLU A 282 -2.04 -6.84 31.60
N HIS A 283 -2.24 -7.90 32.37
CA HIS A 283 -1.16 -8.73 32.92
C HIS A 283 -0.33 -9.39 31.81
N LEU A 284 -0.99 -9.95 30.79
CA LEU A 284 -0.30 -10.54 29.62
C LEU A 284 0.55 -9.50 28.87
N LEU A 285 0.02 -8.29 28.67
CA LEU A 285 0.74 -7.21 28.00
C LEU A 285 1.87 -6.67 28.85
N HIS A 286 1.65 -6.49 30.14
CA HIS A 286 2.66 -6.05 31.09
C HIS A 286 3.83 -7.05 31.14
N ASP A 287 3.54 -8.35 31.23
CA ASP A 287 4.56 -9.39 31.20
C ASP A 287 5.33 -9.39 29.88
N MET A 288 4.63 -9.28 28.73
CA MET A 288 5.27 -9.17 27.43
C MET A 288 6.23 -7.97 27.36
N LEU A 289 5.79 -6.80 27.80
CA LEU A 289 6.58 -5.56 27.77
C LEU A 289 7.77 -5.62 28.74
N HIS A 290 7.59 -6.21 29.92
CA HIS A 290 8.66 -6.44 30.88
C HIS A 290 9.73 -7.39 30.32
N HIS A 291 9.34 -8.48 29.65
CA HIS A 291 10.30 -9.38 28.97
C HIS A 291 11.04 -8.70 27.81
N MET A 292 10.45 -7.66 27.21
CA MET A 292 11.11 -6.82 26.21
C MET A 292 12.07 -5.79 26.81
N GLY A 293 12.17 -5.69 28.15
CA GLY A 293 13.03 -4.74 28.84
C GLY A 293 12.52 -3.29 28.77
N ILE A 294 11.21 -3.10 28.58
CA ILE A 294 10.61 -1.77 28.52
C ILE A 294 10.29 -1.34 29.95
N PRO A 295 10.87 -0.23 30.44
CA PRO A 295 10.51 0.33 31.74
C PRO A 295 9.06 0.82 31.69
N LEU A 296 8.25 0.37 32.65
CA LEU A 296 6.85 0.73 32.74
C LEU A 296 6.60 1.43 34.07
N HIS A 297 6.10 2.65 33.99
CA HIS A 297 5.52 3.33 35.15
C HIS A 297 4.02 3.06 35.15
N THR A 298 3.56 2.12 35.98
CA THR A 298 2.13 1.83 36.11
C THR A 298 1.48 2.89 36.98
N HIS A 299 0.52 3.64 36.43
CA HIS A 299 -0.35 4.45 37.27
C HIS A 299 -1.38 3.54 37.93
N HIS A 300 -1.44 3.54 39.26
CA HIS A 300 -2.52 2.82 39.94
C HIS A 300 -3.85 3.46 39.56
N LEU A 301 -4.80 2.63 39.13
CA LEU A 301 -6.16 3.04 38.82
C LEU A 301 -6.85 3.46 40.11
N GLU A 302 -7.04 4.76 40.29
CA GLU A 302 -7.81 5.27 41.40
C GLU A 302 -9.31 5.03 41.16
N PHE A 303 -10.03 4.60 42.20
CA PHE A 303 -11.48 4.38 42.15
C PHE A 303 -12.28 5.57 41.61
N PRO A 304 -11.94 6.85 41.92
CA PRO A 304 -12.60 8.01 41.31
C PRO A 304 -12.54 8.02 39.77
N THR A 305 -11.41 7.62 39.18
CA THR A 305 -11.24 7.56 37.72
C THR A 305 -12.22 6.58 37.08
N ILE A 306 -12.35 5.38 37.67
CA ILE A 306 -13.30 4.37 37.23
C ILE A 306 -14.75 4.89 37.35
N LEU A 307 -15.07 5.52 38.48
CA LEU A 307 -16.41 6.09 38.69
C LEU A 307 -16.73 7.21 37.68
N THR A 308 -15.76 8.05 37.33
CA THR A 308 -15.95 9.07 36.30
C THR A 308 -16.18 8.45 34.93
N ALA A 309 -15.44 7.40 34.55
CA ALA A 309 -15.66 6.68 33.30
C ALA A 309 -17.09 6.11 33.23
N TRP A 310 -17.53 5.39 34.26
CA TRP A 310 -18.90 4.87 34.35
C TRP A 310 -19.96 5.97 34.33
N GLY A 311 -19.71 7.06 35.04
CA GLY A 311 -20.58 8.24 35.02
C GLY A 311 -20.73 8.81 33.61
N THR A 312 -19.62 8.94 32.86
CA THR A 312 -19.65 9.39 31.46
C THR A 312 -20.37 8.39 30.55
N SER A 313 -20.09 7.10 30.68
CA SER A 313 -20.75 6.03 29.92
C SER A 313 -22.27 6.01 30.16
N ALA A 314 -22.70 6.07 31.42
CA ALA A 314 -24.10 6.12 31.81
C ALA A 314 -24.79 7.39 31.27
N ALA A 315 -24.15 8.56 31.39
CA ALA A 315 -24.68 9.81 30.85
C ALA A 315 -24.88 9.75 29.33
N MET A 316 -23.93 9.18 28.59
CA MET A 316 -24.02 9.05 27.13
C MET A 316 -25.10 8.05 26.70
N LEU A 317 -25.25 6.93 27.43
CA LEU A 317 -26.36 5.99 27.22
C LEU A 317 -27.71 6.66 27.51
N LEU A 318 -27.82 7.48 28.56
CA LEU A 318 -29.05 8.22 28.85
C LEU A 318 -29.37 9.21 27.71
N ILE A 319 -28.41 10.02 27.27
CA ILE A 319 -28.61 11.00 26.18
C ILE A 319 -29.02 10.30 24.89
N GLY A 320 -28.25 9.30 24.44
CA GLY A 320 -28.54 8.55 23.21
C GLY A 320 -29.87 7.79 23.30
N GLY A 321 -30.18 7.25 24.48
CA GLY A 321 -31.39 6.51 24.78
C GLY A 321 -32.64 7.37 24.78
N ILE A 322 -32.58 8.55 25.41
CA ILE A 322 -33.68 9.52 25.43
C ILE A 322 -34.00 9.99 24.02
N LEU A 323 -32.97 10.35 23.23
CA LEU A 323 -33.15 10.76 21.84
C LEU A 323 -33.74 9.60 21.00
N GLY A 324 -33.22 8.39 21.17
CA GLY A 324 -33.70 7.21 20.43
C GLY A 324 -35.13 6.86 20.79
N TRP A 325 -35.48 6.97 22.07
CA TRP A 325 -36.83 6.76 22.55
C TRP A 325 -37.80 7.80 22.00
N LEU A 326 -37.43 9.09 22.05
CA LEU A 326 -38.27 10.19 21.59
C LEU A 326 -38.58 10.10 20.09
N PHE A 327 -37.55 9.90 19.25
CA PHE A 327 -37.71 9.91 17.79
C PHE A 327 -38.19 8.56 17.20
N TYR A 328 -37.82 7.42 17.79
CA TYR A 328 -38.07 6.12 17.16
C TYR A 328 -38.99 5.18 17.96
N LEU A 329 -38.90 5.14 19.30
CA LEU A 329 -39.72 4.22 20.10
C LEU A 329 -41.10 4.79 20.44
N SER A 330 -41.19 6.05 20.87
CA SER A 330 -42.42 6.71 21.31
C SER A 330 -43.33 7.12 20.14
N ARG A 331 -42.79 7.25 18.92
CA ARG A 331 -43.50 7.72 17.70
C ARG A 331 -44.27 9.04 17.86
N LYS A 332 -43.95 9.85 18.88
CA LYS A 332 -44.61 11.13 19.14
C LYS A 332 -44.11 12.25 18.22
N VAL A 333 -42.91 12.09 17.67
CA VAL A 333 -42.25 13.09 16.82
C VAL A 333 -41.78 12.39 15.56
N ASP A 334 -42.24 12.85 14.39
CA ASP A 334 -41.68 12.40 13.13
C ASP A 334 -40.27 12.97 12.97
N SER A 335 -39.29 12.07 12.91
CA SER A 335 -37.88 12.41 12.75
C SER A 335 -37.60 13.22 11.48
N TRP A 336 -38.28 12.93 10.37
CA TRP A 336 -38.05 13.62 9.11
C TRP A 336 -38.71 14.99 9.09
N GLU A 337 -39.92 15.12 9.63
CA GLU A 337 -40.59 16.41 9.77
C GLU A 337 -39.78 17.37 10.66
N PHE A 338 -39.26 16.87 11.79
CA PHE A 338 -38.41 17.66 12.68
C PHE A 338 -37.12 18.16 12.02
N VAL A 339 -36.45 17.29 11.24
CA VAL A 339 -35.20 17.65 10.54
C VAL A 339 -35.48 18.58 9.36
N SER A 340 -36.52 18.30 8.57
CA SER A 340 -36.85 19.06 7.36
C SER A 340 -37.46 20.43 7.66
N GLY A 341 -38.18 20.56 8.78
CA GLY A 341 -38.74 21.82 9.27
C GLY A 341 -37.71 22.77 9.90
N ASN A 342 -36.51 22.28 10.25
CA ASN A 342 -35.47 23.09 10.87
C ASN A 342 -34.41 23.53 9.84
N PRO A 343 -34.20 24.85 9.65
CA PRO A 343 -33.28 25.38 8.64
C PRO A 343 -31.81 25.05 8.91
N ILE A 344 -31.45 24.65 10.13
CA ILE A 344 -30.08 24.25 10.50
C ILE A 344 -29.90 22.74 10.35
N LEU A 345 -30.89 21.95 10.78
CA LEU A 345 -30.76 20.48 10.76
C LEU A 345 -30.84 19.91 9.35
N LYS A 346 -31.61 20.51 8.45
CA LYS A 346 -31.71 20.04 7.06
C LYS A 346 -30.37 20.10 6.30
N PRO A 347 -29.59 21.21 6.33
CA PRO A 347 -28.23 21.23 5.80
C PRO A 347 -27.29 20.23 6.48
N VAL A 348 -27.34 20.10 7.82
CA VAL A 348 -26.52 19.12 8.56
C VAL A 348 -26.84 17.71 8.10
N HIS A 349 -28.11 17.34 8.03
CA HIS A 349 -28.55 16.06 7.52
C HIS A 349 -28.05 15.83 6.08
N THR A 350 -28.18 16.83 5.21
CA THR A 350 -27.72 16.74 3.82
C THR A 350 -26.21 16.52 3.74
N PHE A 351 -25.43 17.22 4.56
CA PHE A 351 -23.98 17.04 4.67
C PHE A 351 -23.61 15.63 5.14
N LEU A 352 -24.26 15.13 6.20
CA LEU A 352 -24.04 13.77 6.70
C LEU A 352 -24.47 12.71 5.68
N PHE A 353 -25.60 12.91 5.01
CA PHE A 353 -26.15 12.01 4.01
C PHE A 353 -25.25 11.92 2.78
N ASN A 354 -24.67 13.05 2.35
CA ASN A 354 -23.65 13.12 1.29
C ASN A 354 -22.25 12.74 1.77
N ARG A 355 -22.15 11.98 2.87
CA ARG A 355 -20.90 11.45 3.43
C ARG A 355 -19.83 12.52 3.65
N TRP A 356 -20.23 13.65 4.23
CA TRP A 356 -19.36 14.81 4.46
C TRP A 356 -18.73 15.38 3.17
N TYR A 357 -19.27 15.01 2.00
CA TYR A 357 -18.70 15.26 0.68
C TYR A 357 -17.28 14.72 0.47
N MET A 358 -16.77 13.85 1.36
CA MET A 358 -15.42 13.30 1.27
C MET A 358 -15.25 12.45 0.01
N ASN A 359 -16.22 11.57 -0.29
CA ASN A 359 -16.23 10.81 -1.53
C ASN A 359 -16.19 11.71 -2.77
N SER A 360 -17.03 12.74 -2.83
CA SER A 360 -17.08 13.67 -3.97
C SER A 360 -15.76 14.40 -4.18
N THR A 361 -15.15 14.87 -3.09
CA THR A 361 -13.81 15.50 -3.13
C THR A 361 -12.74 14.52 -3.60
N TYR A 362 -12.78 13.25 -3.19
CA TYR A 362 -11.84 12.24 -3.68
C TYR A 362 -11.92 11.97 -5.17
N TYR A 363 -13.14 11.82 -5.69
CA TYR A 363 -13.32 11.64 -7.13
C TYR A 363 -12.87 12.88 -7.91
N LYS A 364 -13.24 14.08 -7.45
CA LYS A 364 -12.92 15.32 -8.14
C LYS A 364 -11.42 15.63 -8.14
N VAL A 365 -10.76 15.53 -6.99
CA VAL A 365 -9.37 15.97 -6.82
C VAL A 365 -8.38 14.87 -7.20
N PHE A 366 -8.58 13.64 -6.70
CA PHE A 366 -7.60 12.58 -6.87
C PHE A 366 -7.91 11.72 -8.10
N VAL A 367 -9.13 11.19 -8.24
CA VAL A 367 -9.43 10.27 -9.35
C VAL A 367 -9.40 10.99 -10.69
N TYR A 368 -10.28 11.97 -10.89
CA TYR A 368 -10.35 12.72 -12.14
C TYR A 368 -9.13 13.62 -12.33
N GLY A 369 -8.62 14.24 -11.26
CA GLY A 369 -7.39 15.02 -11.33
C GLY A 369 -6.18 14.21 -11.79
N LEU A 370 -5.99 12.98 -11.29
CA LEU A 370 -4.89 12.11 -11.76
C LEU A 370 -5.13 11.59 -13.19
N ILE A 371 -6.37 11.30 -13.57
CA ILE A 371 -6.70 10.91 -14.95
C ILE A 371 -6.39 12.05 -15.92
N ASP A 372 -6.78 13.28 -15.58
CA ASP A 372 -6.52 14.46 -16.40
C ASP A 372 -5.03 14.77 -16.46
N PHE A 373 -4.31 14.61 -15.35
CA PHE A 373 -2.85 14.71 -15.31
C PHE A 373 -2.18 13.64 -16.19
N ALA A 374 -2.64 12.39 -16.14
CA ALA A 374 -2.13 11.31 -16.98
C ALA A 374 -2.38 11.58 -18.47
N LYS A 375 -3.57 12.07 -18.83
CA LYS A 375 -3.88 12.51 -20.19
C LYS A 375 -2.99 13.66 -20.64
N ALA A 376 -2.71 14.63 -19.77
CA ALA A 376 -1.82 15.75 -20.08
C ALA A 376 -0.36 15.30 -20.30
N ILE A 377 0.13 14.38 -19.46
CA ILE A 377 1.44 13.72 -19.65
C ILE A 377 1.47 13.00 -20.99
N PHE A 378 0.48 12.16 -21.28
CA PHE A 378 0.42 11.40 -22.53
C PHE A 378 0.40 12.35 -23.75
N ALA A 379 -0.46 13.36 -23.75
CA ALA A 379 -0.58 14.30 -24.86
C ALA A 379 0.66 15.18 -25.06
N THR A 380 1.51 15.34 -24.02
CA THR A 380 2.69 16.21 -24.09
C THR A 380 3.97 15.40 -24.29
N LEU A 381 4.27 14.45 -23.40
CA LEU A 381 5.51 13.68 -23.48
C LEU A 381 5.41 12.59 -24.53
N GLU A 382 4.35 11.79 -24.56
CA GLU A 382 4.23 10.69 -25.53
C GLU A 382 4.06 11.25 -26.95
N SER A 383 2.96 11.97 -27.18
CA SER A 383 2.57 12.33 -28.55
C SER A 383 3.40 13.47 -29.15
N LYS A 384 3.95 14.39 -28.34
CA LYS A 384 4.73 15.53 -28.87
C LYS A 384 6.23 15.37 -28.77
N VAL A 385 6.74 14.60 -27.81
CA VAL A 385 8.19 14.42 -27.62
C VAL A 385 8.62 13.08 -28.17
N PHE A 386 8.13 11.97 -27.62
CA PHE A 386 8.60 10.64 -28.00
C PHE A 386 8.25 10.27 -29.44
N ASP A 387 7.03 10.54 -29.90
CA ASP A 387 6.65 10.28 -31.29
C ASP A 387 7.52 11.07 -32.29
N LYS A 388 7.84 12.32 -31.97
CA LYS A 388 8.70 13.16 -32.82
C LYS A 388 10.15 12.70 -32.84
N ILE A 389 10.69 12.30 -31.69
CA ILE A 389 12.05 11.75 -31.61
C ILE A 389 12.11 10.46 -32.43
N THR A 390 11.13 9.57 -32.27
CA THR A 390 11.06 8.30 -32.99
C THR A 390 10.99 8.54 -34.50
N ALA A 391 10.12 9.44 -34.96
CA ALA A 391 10.04 9.83 -36.36
C ALA A 391 11.37 10.42 -36.86
N PHE A 392 11.99 11.33 -36.09
CA PHE A 392 13.27 11.93 -36.45
C PHE A 392 14.40 10.90 -36.60
N VAL A 393 14.52 9.94 -35.68
CA VAL A 393 15.52 8.88 -35.75
C VAL A 393 15.30 7.98 -36.98
N SER A 394 14.04 7.62 -37.24
CA SER A 394 13.67 6.85 -38.44
C SER A 394 14.06 7.61 -39.72
N ASP A 395 13.64 8.87 -39.85
CA ASP A 395 13.92 9.70 -41.02
C ASP A 395 15.43 9.92 -41.23
N SER A 396 16.17 10.14 -40.13
CA SER A 396 17.62 10.29 -40.16
C SER A 396 18.33 9.03 -40.63
N THR A 397 17.86 7.86 -40.19
CA THR A 397 18.40 6.56 -40.61
C THR A 397 18.17 6.32 -42.10
N ILE A 398 16.95 6.63 -42.58
CA ILE A 398 16.63 6.55 -44.02
C ILE A 398 17.50 7.52 -44.83
N ALA A 399 17.69 8.75 -44.36
CA ALA A 399 18.53 9.75 -45.03
C ALA A 399 19.99 9.29 -45.12
N PHE A 400 20.53 8.73 -44.03
CA PHE A 400 21.89 8.18 -44.00
C PHE A 400 22.05 7.01 -44.97
N GLY A 401 21.08 6.10 -45.02
CA GLY A 401 21.05 5.01 -46.00
C GLY A 401 21.09 5.52 -47.45
N LYS A 402 20.36 6.59 -47.77
CA LYS A 402 20.43 7.24 -49.10
C LYS A 402 21.81 7.82 -49.40
N VAL A 403 22.48 8.43 -48.42
CA VAL A 403 23.85 8.96 -48.60
C VAL A 403 24.85 7.83 -48.86
N ILE A 404 24.79 6.73 -48.10
CA ILE A 404 25.62 5.55 -48.35
C ILE A 404 25.38 5.03 -49.75
N HIS A 405 24.12 4.87 -50.17
CA HIS A 405 23.81 4.36 -51.50
C HIS A 405 24.34 5.28 -52.62
N ILE A 406 24.29 6.61 -52.43
CA ILE A 406 24.91 7.56 -53.37
C ILE A 406 26.43 7.41 -53.39
N PHE A 407 27.08 7.24 -52.24
CA PHE A 407 28.53 7.03 -52.17
C PHE A 407 28.93 5.72 -52.84
N GLU A 408 28.19 4.64 -52.59
CA GLU A 408 28.40 3.34 -53.19
C GLU A 408 28.32 3.43 -54.72
N THR A 409 27.21 3.95 -55.24
CA THR A 409 26.96 4.03 -56.70
C THR A 409 27.85 5.03 -57.43
N LYS A 410 28.21 6.17 -56.81
CA LYS A 410 28.96 7.24 -57.50
C LYS A 410 30.47 7.22 -57.23
N VAL A 411 30.91 6.67 -56.10
CA VAL A 411 32.33 6.72 -55.70
C VAL A 411 32.91 5.32 -55.63
N TYR A 412 32.33 4.45 -54.80
CA TYR A 412 32.88 3.12 -54.55
C TYR A 412 32.89 2.26 -55.81
N ASP A 413 31.75 2.13 -56.50
CA ASP A 413 31.63 1.30 -57.69
C ASP A 413 32.52 1.79 -58.84
N PRO A 414 32.52 3.09 -59.22
CA PRO A 414 33.40 3.56 -60.29
C PRO A 414 34.87 3.51 -59.92
N ALA A 415 35.26 3.80 -58.68
CA ALA A 415 36.67 3.87 -58.29
C ALA A 415 37.28 2.48 -58.06
N ILE A 416 36.59 1.62 -57.30
CA ILE A 416 37.13 0.33 -56.88
C ILE A 416 36.73 -0.74 -57.89
N ASN A 417 35.42 -0.97 -58.08
CA ASN A 417 34.96 -2.08 -58.91
C ASN A 417 35.34 -1.89 -60.39
N VAL A 418 35.30 -0.66 -60.90
CA VAL A 418 35.68 -0.35 -62.29
C VAL A 418 37.10 0.18 -62.41
N GLY A 419 37.46 1.19 -61.62
CA GLY A 419 38.73 1.92 -61.75
C GLY A 419 39.96 1.07 -61.39
N LEU A 420 39.93 0.41 -60.24
CA LEU A 420 41.05 -0.39 -59.74
C LEU A 420 41.31 -1.59 -60.64
N VAL A 421 40.25 -2.27 -61.09
CA VAL A 421 40.35 -3.35 -62.09
C VAL A 421 41.00 -2.85 -63.37
N ASN A 422 40.61 -1.67 -63.88
CA ASN A 422 41.23 -1.08 -65.07
C ASN A 422 42.72 -0.75 -64.88
N VAL A 423 43.13 -0.28 -63.70
CA VAL A 423 44.54 -0.03 -63.39
C VAL A 423 45.34 -1.33 -63.42
N PHE A 424 44.83 -2.40 -62.81
CA PHE A 424 45.49 -3.72 -62.85
C PHE A 424 45.59 -4.28 -64.27
N VAL A 425 44.54 -4.14 -65.08
CA VAL A 425 44.57 -4.59 -66.48
C VAL A 425 45.57 -3.78 -67.32
N LYS A 426 45.64 -2.45 -67.14
CA LYS A 426 46.62 -1.62 -67.84
C LYS A 426 48.05 -1.86 -67.36
N GLY A 427 48.25 -1.96 -66.04
CA GLY A 427 49.54 -2.21 -65.41
C GLY A 427 50.13 -3.55 -65.80
N SER A 428 49.30 -4.62 -65.81
CA SER A 428 49.74 -5.95 -66.25
C SER A 428 50.16 -5.96 -67.72
N ARG A 429 49.43 -5.28 -68.63
CA ARG A 429 49.87 -5.12 -70.02
C ARG A 429 51.19 -4.37 -70.12
N MET A 430 51.37 -3.27 -69.39
CA MET A 430 52.60 -2.48 -69.41
C MET A 430 53.79 -3.27 -68.86
N LEU A 431 53.60 -4.01 -67.75
CA LEU A 431 54.63 -4.86 -67.17
C LEU A 431 55.04 -5.97 -68.13
N TYR A 432 54.07 -6.62 -68.78
CA TYR A 432 54.31 -7.63 -69.81
C TYR A 432 55.22 -7.08 -70.92
N TYR A 433 54.89 -5.92 -71.51
CA TYR A 433 55.72 -5.31 -72.56
C TYR A 433 57.12 -4.91 -72.09
N ASN A 434 57.27 -4.40 -70.87
CA ASN A 434 58.57 -3.99 -70.33
C ASN A 434 59.45 -5.21 -69.99
N LEU A 435 58.88 -6.27 -69.42
CA LEU A 435 59.61 -7.50 -69.13
C LEU A 435 60.04 -8.20 -70.42
N GLU A 436 59.18 -8.23 -71.43
CA GLU A 436 59.50 -8.75 -72.76
C GLU A 436 60.68 -7.99 -73.38
N PHE A 437 60.66 -6.65 -73.32
CA PHE A 437 61.77 -5.82 -73.78
C PHE A 437 63.07 -6.04 -72.98
N LEU A 438 62.97 -6.11 -71.65
CA LEU A 438 64.13 -6.23 -70.76
C LEU A 438 64.77 -7.62 -70.88
N MET A 439 63.98 -8.68 -71.01
CA MET A 439 64.48 -10.02 -71.32
C MET A 439 65.21 -10.04 -72.66
N ASP A 440 64.68 -9.37 -73.68
CA ASP A 440 65.33 -9.31 -74.99
C ASP A 440 66.67 -8.54 -74.94
N VAL A 441 66.76 -7.45 -74.19
CA VAL A 441 68.00 -6.67 -74.06
C VAL A 441 69.03 -7.38 -73.16
N SER A 442 68.61 -7.85 -71.98
CA SER A 442 69.53 -8.37 -70.96
C SER A 442 70.02 -9.79 -71.27
N LEU A 443 69.10 -10.71 -71.58
CA LEU A 443 69.42 -12.13 -71.78
C LEU A 443 69.83 -12.41 -73.22
N ASN A 444 69.02 -11.97 -74.20
CA ASN A 444 69.31 -12.30 -75.61
C ASN A 444 70.51 -11.51 -76.16
N ARG A 445 70.82 -10.32 -75.63
CA ARG A 445 71.94 -9.49 -76.11
C ARG A 445 73.04 -9.22 -75.07
N GLY A 446 72.69 -8.94 -73.82
CA GLY A 446 73.63 -8.53 -72.76
C GLY A 446 74.57 -9.62 -72.26
N VAL A 447 74.03 -10.78 -71.85
CA VAL A 447 74.82 -11.92 -71.34
C VAL A 447 75.89 -12.40 -72.34
N PRO A 448 75.57 -12.59 -73.64
CA PRO A 448 76.58 -12.93 -74.64
C PRO A 448 77.72 -11.90 -74.73
N ALA A 449 77.40 -10.60 -74.67
CA ALA A 449 78.39 -9.54 -74.78
C ALA A 449 79.33 -9.48 -73.55
N THR A 450 78.79 -9.61 -72.33
CA THR A 450 79.59 -9.54 -71.10
C THR A 450 80.54 -10.74 -70.95
N MET A 451 80.05 -11.96 -71.25
CA MET A 451 80.88 -13.17 -71.16
C MET A 451 82.05 -13.14 -72.15
N THR A 452 81.82 -12.60 -73.35
CA THR A 452 82.88 -12.39 -74.35
C THR A 452 83.91 -11.37 -73.87
N GLY A 453 83.48 -10.30 -73.17
CA GLY A 453 84.37 -9.28 -72.62
C GLY A 453 85.25 -9.76 -71.46
N LEU A 454 84.68 -10.53 -70.52
CA LEU A 454 85.41 -11.04 -69.35
C LEU A 454 86.49 -12.04 -69.77
N HIS A 455 86.16 -12.96 -70.67
CA HIS A 455 87.09 -13.95 -71.21
C HIS A 455 88.37 -13.31 -71.76
N ASN A 456 88.21 -12.22 -72.52
CA ASN A 456 89.33 -11.51 -73.14
C ASN A 456 90.24 -10.78 -72.13
N ARG A 457 89.71 -10.32 -70.99
CA ARG A 457 90.50 -9.62 -69.96
C ARG A 457 91.32 -10.59 -69.12
N VAL A 458 90.73 -11.71 -68.69
CA VAL A 458 91.45 -12.73 -67.89
C VAL A 458 92.65 -13.27 -68.67
N LYS A 459 92.48 -13.51 -69.98
CA LYS A 459 93.55 -14.00 -70.85
C LYS A 459 94.78 -13.06 -70.92
N LYS A 460 94.60 -11.75 -70.71
CA LYS A 460 95.71 -10.77 -70.77
C LYS A 460 96.55 -10.68 -69.49
N LEU A 461 96.06 -11.19 -68.35
CA LEU A 461 96.79 -11.11 -67.08
C LEU A 461 97.95 -12.12 -66.98
N GLN A 462 97.95 -13.18 -67.81
CA GLN A 462 99.01 -14.20 -67.81
C GLN A 462 100.06 -13.87 -68.88
N SER A 463 101.04 -13.02 -68.54
CA SER A 463 102.05 -12.55 -69.49
C SER A 463 103.28 -13.46 -69.64
N GLY A 464 103.46 -14.44 -68.73
CA GLY A 464 104.56 -15.43 -68.78
C GLY A 464 105.93 -14.93 -68.33
N VAL A 465 106.07 -13.64 -68.02
CA VAL A 465 107.34 -13.04 -67.58
C VAL A 465 107.53 -13.22 -66.07
N LEU A 466 108.61 -13.91 -65.68
CA LEU A 466 108.84 -14.37 -64.31
C LEU A 466 108.88 -13.22 -63.28
N SER A 467 109.44 -12.06 -63.64
CA SER A 467 109.50 -10.89 -62.75
C SER A 467 108.11 -10.35 -62.39
N TYR A 468 107.16 -10.32 -63.33
CA TYR A 468 105.78 -9.91 -63.04
C TYR A 468 105.05 -10.95 -62.20
N ASN A 469 105.28 -12.24 -62.42
CA ASN A 469 104.70 -13.29 -61.59
C ASN A 469 105.22 -13.27 -60.15
N ILE A 470 106.51 -12.95 -59.97
CA ILE A 470 107.09 -12.74 -58.63
C ILE A 470 106.45 -11.51 -57.98
N ILE A 471 106.24 -10.41 -58.73
CA ILE A 471 105.49 -9.25 -58.23
C ILE A 471 104.05 -9.63 -57.86
N TYR A 472 103.34 -10.39 -58.69
CA TYR A 472 101.97 -10.84 -58.38
C TYR A 472 101.94 -11.76 -57.18
N MET A 473 102.90 -12.67 -57.02
CA MET A 473 103.01 -13.50 -55.83
C MET A 473 103.29 -12.66 -54.59
N VAL A 474 104.21 -11.70 -54.66
CA VAL A 474 104.47 -10.78 -53.55
C VAL A 474 103.23 -9.93 -53.25
N ILE A 475 102.53 -9.41 -54.26
CA ILE A 475 101.28 -8.64 -54.09
C ILE A 475 100.20 -9.51 -53.47
N ILE A 476 99.99 -10.75 -53.93
CA ILE A 476 99.01 -11.67 -53.36
C ILE A 476 99.39 -12.03 -51.92
N PHE A 477 100.68 -12.25 -51.64
CA PHE A 477 101.17 -12.53 -50.30
C PHE A 477 101.02 -11.32 -49.38
N VAL A 478 101.27 -10.11 -49.86
CA VAL A 478 101.04 -8.84 -49.16
C VAL A 478 99.55 -8.56 -48.99
N VAL A 479 98.70 -8.84 -49.98
CA VAL A 479 97.23 -8.70 -49.90
C VAL A 479 96.65 -9.72 -48.93
N LEU A 480 97.19 -10.94 -48.87
CA LEU A 480 96.81 -11.94 -47.89
C LEU A 480 97.26 -11.53 -46.49
N ILE A 481 98.49 -11.03 -46.30
CA ILE A 481 99.00 -10.55 -45.01
C ILE A 481 98.26 -9.30 -44.55
N LEU A 482 98.06 -8.31 -45.43
CA LEU A 482 97.25 -7.13 -45.16
C LEU A 482 95.80 -7.52 -44.91
N GLY A 483 95.25 -8.48 -45.66
CA GLY A 483 93.91 -9.01 -45.43
C GLY A 483 93.79 -9.63 -44.04
N PHE A 484 94.78 -10.41 -43.61
CA PHE A 484 94.82 -11.04 -42.28
C PHE A 484 95.07 -10.02 -41.14
N GLY A 485 95.91 -9.02 -41.38
CA GLY A 485 96.18 -7.92 -40.44
C GLY A 485 95.01 -6.92 -40.33
N LEU A 486 94.34 -6.62 -41.43
CA LEU A 486 93.13 -5.78 -41.48
C LEU A 486 91.96 -6.48 -40.77
N THR A 487 91.83 -7.81 -40.86
CA THR A 487 90.83 -8.54 -40.07
C THR A 487 91.09 -8.51 -38.56
N GLN A 488 92.33 -8.27 -38.11
CA GLN A 488 92.68 -8.18 -36.67
C GLN A 488 92.59 -6.74 -36.12
N MET A 489 92.86 -5.71 -36.94
CA MET A 489 92.85 -4.29 -36.52
C MET A 489 91.49 -3.59 -36.62
N PHE A 490 90.52 -4.11 -37.37
CA PHE A 490 89.21 -3.48 -37.62
C PHE A 490 87.98 -4.35 -37.21
N GLY A 491 87.98 -5.03 -36.06
CA GLY A 491 86.80 -5.87 -35.70
C GLY A 491 86.55 -6.10 -34.20
N GLY A 492 86.63 -5.13 -33.27
CA GLY A 492 85.76 -3.95 -33.18
C GLY A 492 85.35 -3.34 -34.51
N ILE A 493 84.11 -3.51 -34.99
CA ILE A 493 82.87 -4.01 -34.35
C ILE A 493 82.69 -5.52 -34.48
#